data_AF-A0A955VA34-F1
#
_entry.id   AF-A0A955VA34-F1
#
_cell.length_a   1.000
_cell.length_b   1.000
_cell.length_c   1.000
_cell.angle_alpha   90.00
_cell.angle_beta   90.00
_cell.angle_gamma   90.00
#
_symmetry.space_group_name_H-M   'P 1'
#
loop_
_entity.id
_entity.type
_entity.pdbx_description
1 polymer ?
#
loop_
_entity_poly.entity_id
_entity_poly.type
_entity_poly.pdbx_seq_one_letter_code
_entity_poly.pdbx_strand_id
1 'polypeptide(L)'
;SCIDALQAIARARSEGQRVFGEVLAGHLLIDESVYRHEDWRYAAHHVMSPPFRSKEHQDALWRALAAGTLQTTATDHCCFMTAQKAMGDEDFRKIPNGTGGVEDRMAVLWTHGVNTGRLTPSEFVKVTSTNAAQIFNIYPRKGSLAPGADA
;
A
#
# COMPACT_ATOMS: atom_id res chain seq x y z
N SER A 1 5.87 3.78 -2.71
CA SER A 1 7.00 3.50 -1.80
C SER A 1 8.21 3.07 -2.61
N CYS A 2 9.42 3.08 -2.04
CA CYS A 2 10.67 2.75 -2.73
C CYS A 2 11.59 1.87 -1.89
N ILE A 3 12.60 1.29 -2.54
CA ILE A 3 13.61 0.40 -1.94
C ILE A 3 14.38 1.13 -0.84
N ASP A 4 14.73 2.40 -1.04
CA ASP A 4 15.53 3.16 -0.07
C ASP A 4 14.81 3.31 1.29
N ALA A 5 13.50 3.62 1.25
CA ALA A 5 12.68 3.70 2.46
C ALA A 5 12.55 2.33 3.15
N LEU A 6 12.38 1.28 2.35
CA LEU A 6 12.37 -0.10 2.84
C LEU A 6 13.70 -0.49 3.51
N GLN A 7 14.84 -0.12 2.91
CA GLN A 7 16.16 -0.40 3.46
C GLN A 7 16.40 0.34 4.78
N ALA A 8 15.91 1.58 4.90
CA ALA A 8 15.97 2.31 6.16
C ALA A 8 15.18 1.61 7.27
N ILE A 9 13.97 1.13 6.96
CA ILE A 9 13.15 0.32 7.90
C ILE A 9 13.87 -0.98 8.26
N ALA A 10 14.38 -1.71 7.28
CA ALA A 10 15.10 -2.97 7.49
C ALA A 10 16.32 -2.77 8.39
N ARG A 11 17.12 -1.73 8.15
CA ARG A 11 18.30 -1.39 8.97
C ARG A 11 17.89 -1.10 10.42
N ALA A 12 16.94 -0.19 10.62
CA ALA A 12 16.49 0.17 11.96
C ALA A 12 15.97 -1.06 12.74
N ARG A 13 15.23 -1.95 12.08
CA ARG A 13 14.75 -3.20 12.68
C ARG A 13 15.89 -4.17 13.01
N SER A 14 16.90 -4.27 12.15
CA SER A 14 18.08 -5.12 12.41
C SER A 14 18.91 -4.65 13.60
N GLU A 15 18.86 -3.34 13.90
CA GLU A 15 19.48 -2.71 15.08
C GLU A 15 18.60 -2.82 16.35
N GLY A 16 17.48 -3.56 16.29
CA GLY A 16 16.58 -3.75 17.43
C GLY A 16 15.57 -2.63 17.66
N GLN A 17 15.50 -1.62 16.77
CA GLN A 17 14.52 -0.55 16.90
C GLN A 17 13.11 -1.04 16.56
N ARG A 18 12.11 -0.52 17.29
CA ARG A 18 10.70 -0.85 17.06
C ARG A 18 10.10 0.05 15.97
N VAL A 19 10.48 -0.21 14.73
CA VAL A 19 9.96 0.49 13.54
C VAL A 19 8.97 -0.39 12.80
N PHE A 20 7.84 0.20 12.40
CA PHE A 20 6.84 -0.43 11.54
C PHE A 20 6.86 0.21 10.15
N GLY A 21 6.55 -0.59 9.13
CA GLY A 21 6.44 -0.18 7.76
C GLY A 21 5.10 -0.60 7.16
N GLU A 22 4.50 0.31 6.42
CA GLU A 22 3.26 0.12 5.67
C GLU A 22 3.53 0.32 4.17
N VAL A 23 2.86 -0.48 3.34
CA VAL A 23 2.85 -0.29 1.89
C VAL A 23 1.43 -0.23 1.37
N LEU A 24 1.17 0.68 0.41
CA LEU A 24 -0.14 0.79 -0.21
C LEU A 24 -0.30 -0.28 -1.29
N ALA A 25 -1.51 -0.83 -1.42
CA ALA A 25 -1.82 -1.80 -2.49
C ALA A 25 -1.48 -1.26 -3.89
N GLY A 26 -1.70 0.03 -4.14
CA GLY A 26 -1.31 0.69 -5.39
C GLY A 26 0.19 0.60 -5.66
N HIS A 27 1.06 0.83 -4.66
CA HIS A 27 2.51 0.76 -4.83
C HIS A 27 3.06 -0.65 -5.06
N LEU A 28 2.24 -1.69 -4.89
CA LEU A 28 2.62 -3.07 -5.18
C LEU A 28 2.42 -3.46 -6.65
N LEU A 29 1.66 -2.67 -7.43
CA LEU A 29 1.24 -3.04 -8.79
C LEU A 29 1.31 -1.91 -9.80
N ILE A 30 1.04 -0.67 -9.38
CA ILE A 30 1.07 0.50 -10.26
C ILE A 30 2.48 1.10 -10.20
N ASP A 31 3.06 1.33 -11.38
CA ASP A 31 4.35 1.97 -11.54
C ASP A 31 4.22 3.37 -12.18
N GLU A 32 5.32 4.11 -12.18
CA GLU A 32 5.37 5.50 -12.63
C GLU A 32 5.05 5.72 -14.13
N SER A 33 4.94 4.66 -14.94
CA SER A 33 4.52 4.78 -16.34
C SER A 33 3.14 5.43 -16.50
N VAL A 34 2.27 5.34 -15.49
CA VAL A 34 0.97 6.03 -15.47
C VAL A 34 1.09 7.55 -15.64
N TYR A 35 2.21 8.15 -15.22
CA TYR A 35 2.46 9.59 -15.35
C TYR A 35 2.90 10.00 -16.76
N ARG A 36 3.21 9.03 -17.63
CA ARG A 36 3.60 9.25 -19.03
C ARG A 36 2.47 8.95 -20.02
N HIS A 37 1.28 8.64 -19.52
CA HIS A 37 0.13 8.34 -20.34
C HIS A 37 -0.28 9.57 -21.19
N GLU A 38 -0.70 9.33 -22.44
CA GLU A 38 -1.05 10.40 -23.39
C GLU A 38 -2.28 11.21 -22.95
N ASP A 39 -3.26 10.53 -22.33
CA ASP A 39 -4.38 11.19 -21.66
C ASP A 39 -3.94 11.79 -20.32
N TRP A 40 -3.88 13.13 -20.25
CA TRP A 40 -3.58 13.88 -19.05
C TRP A 40 -4.50 13.51 -17.87
N ARG A 41 -5.79 13.25 -18.12
CA ARG A 41 -6.74 12.89 -17.06
C ARG A 41 -6.35 11.58 -16.42
N TYR A 42 -5.97 10.59 -17.22
CA TYR A 42 -5.45 9.32 -16.71
C TYR A 42 -4.22 9.53 -15.83
N ALA A 43 -3.24 10.32 -16.28
CA ALA A 43 -2.04 10.62 -15.50
C ALA A 43 -2.36 11.36 -14.18
N ALA A 44 -3.23 12.39 -14.24
CA ALA A 44 -3.65 13.18 -13.10
C ALA A 44 -4.38 12.34 -12.03
N HIS A 45 -5.16 11.35 -12.46
CA HIS A 45 -5.85 10.41 -11.57
C HIS A 45 -4.91 9.49 -10.79
N HIS A 46 -3.64 9.38 -11.18
CA HIS A 46 -2.60 8.63 -10.46
C HIS A 46 -1.70 9.52 -9.58
N VAL A 47 -1.92 10.84 -9.56
CA VAL A 47 -1.13 11.76 -8.73
C VAL A 47 -1.46 11.57 -7.25
N MET A 48 -0.45 11.17 -6.48
CA MET A 48 -0.46 11.00 -5.03
C MET A 48 0.94 11.21 -4.45
N SER A 49 1.04 11.32 -3.12
CA SER A 49 2.31 11.49 -2.40
C SER A 49 2.44 10.44 -1.30
N PRO A 50 3.49 9.59 -1.30
CA PRO A 50 4.56 9.50 -2.30
C PRO A 50 4.06 8.95 -3.65
N PRO A 51 4.64 9.37 -4.80
CA PRO A 51 4.17 8.95 -6.11
C PRO A 51 4.42 7.45 -6.35
N PHE A 52 3.74 6.90 -7.37
CA PHE A 52 4.16 5.63 -7.96
C PHE A 52 5.61 5.74 -8.46
N ARG A 53 6.34 4.63 -8.39
CA ARG A 53 7.77 4.57 -8.70
C ARG A 53 8.02 3.57 -9.83
N SER A 54 9.25 3.49 -10.32
CA SER A 54 9.66 2.45 -11.25
C SER A 54 9.28 1.06 -10.75
N LYS A 55 8.95 0.18 -11.70
CA LYS A 55 8.43 -1.17 -11.43
C LYS A 55 9.38 -2.04 -10.60
N GLU A 56 10.69 -1.77 -10.67
CA GLU A 56 11.73 -2.49 -9.90
C GLU A 56 11.50 -2.46 -8.38
N HIS A 57 10.82 -1.42 -7.86
CA HIS A 57 10.52 -1.33 -6.44
C HIS A 57 9.45 -2.33 -5.98
N GLN A 58 8.55 -2.76 -6.87
CA GLN A 58 7.39 -3.59 -6.51
C GLN A 58 7.82 -4.94 -5.95
N ASP A 59 8.78 -5.61 -6.60
CA ASP A 59 9.27 -6.92 -6.15
C ASP A 59 9.93 -6.85 -4.77
N ALA A 60 10.66 -5.77 -4.47
CA ALA A 60 11.24 -5.56 -3.16
C ALA A 60 10.16 -5.36 -2.08
N LEU A 61 9.10 -4.61 -2.38
CA LEU A 61 7.98 -4.40 -1.47
C LEU A 61 7.20 -5.70 -1.19
N TRP A 62 6.94 -6.51 -2.22
CA TRP A 62 6.32 -7.83 -2.06
C TRP A 62 7.16 -8.76 -1.18
N ARG A 63 8.47 -8.87 -1.45
CA ARG A 63 9.38 -9.69 -0.62
C ARG A 63 9.42 -9.19 0.82
N ALA A 64 9.38 -7.88 1.03
CA ALA A 64 9.40 -7.31 2.37
C ALA A 64 8.11 -7.57 3.16
N LEU A 65 6.95 -7.66 2.50
CA LEU A 65 5.70 -8.09 3.12
C LEU A 65 5.80 -9.56 3.57
N ALA A 66 6.23 -10.46 2.67
CA ALA A 66 6.38 -11.87 2.99
C ALA A 66 7.42 -12.10 4.11
N ALA A 67 8.54 -11.37 4.08
CA ALA A 67 9.57 -11.44 5.12
C ALA A 67 9.16 -10.78 6.46
N GLY A 68 8.03 -10.05 6.51
CA GLY A 68 7.58 -9.31 7.69
C GLY A 68 8.41 -8.06 8.02
N THR A 69 9.27 -7.61 7.10
CA THR A 69 9.97 -6.32 7.18
C THR A 69 8.97 -5.16 7.05
N LEU A 70 7.93 -5.32 6.24
CA LEU A 70 6.73 -4.49 6.23
C LEU A 70 5.60 -5.27 6.89
N GLN A 71 4.79 -4.61 7.71
CA GLN A 71 3.79 -5.28 8.55
C GLN A 71 2.37 -5.07 8.06
N THR A 72 2.05 -3.94 7.45
CA THR A 72 0.68 -3.61 7.07
C THR A 72 0.57 -3.25 5.60
N THR A 73 -0.62 -3.48 5.08
CA THR A 73 -1.07 -2.99 3.78
C THR A 73 -2.26 -2.07 3.95
N ALA A 74 -2.21 -0.91 3.30
CA ALA A 74 -3.27 0.10 3.32
C ALA A 74 -3.55 0.63 1.90
N THR A 75 -4.29 1.74 1.82
CA THR A 75 -4.74 2.31 0.55
C THR A 75 -4.47 3.79 0.43
N ASP A 76 -4.34 4.50 1.55
CA ASP A 76 -4.36 5.97 1.58
C ASP A 76 -5.52 6.54 0.74
N HIS A 77 -6.72 5.96 0.95
CA HIS A 77 -7.88 6.25 0.14
C HIS A 77 -8.28 7.73 0.26
N CYS A 78 -7.95 8.49 -0.78
CA CYS A 78 -8.16 9.93 -0.86
C CYS A 78 -8.60 10.27 -2.29
N CYS A 79 -9.90 10.15 -2.56
CA CYS A 79 -10.45 10.24 -3.91
C CYS A 79 -10.83 11.66 -4.29
N PHE A 80 -10.51 12.03 -5.53
CA PHE A 80 -10.93 13.30 -6.13
C PHE A 80 -11.60 13.03 -7.47
N MET A 81 -12.70 13.73 -7.71
CA MET A 81 -13.39 13.72 -9.00
C MET A 81 -12.51 14.33 -10.09
N THR A 82 -12.77 14.00 -11.35
CA THR A 82 -12.04 14.57 -12.50
C THR A 82 -12.01 16.10 -12.49
N ALA A 83 -13.11 16.75 -12.12
CA ALA A 83 -13.18 18.21 -12.01
C ALA A 83 -12.24 18.78 -10.93
N GLN A 84 -12.02 18.05 -9.83
CA GLN A 84 -11.07 18.45 -8.78
C GLN A 84 -9.64 18.19 -9.24
N LYS A 85 -9.36 17.06 -9.90
CA LYS A 85 -8.05 16.78 -10.49
C LYS A 85 -7.64 17.86 -11.52
N ALA A 86 -8.60 18.33 -12.33
CA ALA A 86 -8.44 19.38 -13.34
C ALA A 86 -7.95 20.74 -12.79
N MET A 87 -7.95 20.97 -11.47
CA MET A 87 -7.36 22.17 -10.87
C MET A 87 -5.87 22.35 -11.19
N GLY A 88 -5.17 21.27 -11.55
CA GLY A 88 -3.75 21.30 -11.93
C GLY A 88 -3.47 20.99 -13.38
N ASP A 89 -4.42 21.22 -14.29
CA ASP A 89 -4.24 21.02 -15.75
C ASP A 89 -3.00 21.75 -16.29
N GLU A 90 -2.78 22.99 -15.82
CA GLU A 90 -1.63 23.81 -16.20
C GLU A 90 -0.47 23.79 -15.17
N ASP A 91 -0.69 23.22 -13.98
CA ASP A 91 0.30 23.19 -12.90
C ASP A 91 0.09 21.96 -11.99
N PHE A 92 0.96 20.96 -12.14
CA PHE A 92 0.85 19.69 -11.41
C PHE A 92 0.78 19.86 -9.89
N ARG A 93 1.36 20.94 -9.35
CA ARG A 93 1.39 21.24 -7.91
C ARG A 93 -0.01 21.55 -7.37
N LYS A 94 -0.96 21.89 -8.25
CA LYS A 94 -2.36 22.15 -7.93
C LYS A 94 -3.26 20.93 -8.12
N ILE A 95 -2.73 19.81 -8.60
CA ILE A 95 -3.48 18.55 -8.65
C ILE A 95 -3.65 18.05 -7.21
N PRO A 96 -4.90 17.87 -6.71
CA PRO A 96 -5.11 17.30 -5.40
C PRO A 96 -4.57 15.86 -5.36
N ASN A 97 -3.70 15.59 -4.38
CA ASN A 97 -2.98 14.33 -4.26
C ASN A 97 -3.84 13.27 -3.60
N GLY A 98 -3.98 12.11 -4.26
CA GLY A 98 -4.73 10.98 -3.72
C GLY A 98 -5.35 10.10 -4.81
N THR A 99 -5.57 8.82 -4.47
CA THR A 99 -6.21 7.83 -5.34
C THR A 99 -7.25 7.01 -4.56
N GLY A 100 -8.06 6.24 -5.31
CA GLY A 100 -8.94 5.21 -4.76
C GLY A 100 -8.23 3.89 -4.47
N GLY A 101 -8.94 2.98 -3.79
CA GLY A 101 -8.41 1.63 -3.52
C GLY A 101 -8.94 0.93 -2.26
N VAL A 102 -9.78 1.58 -1.44
CA VAL A 102 -10.32 0.99 -0.20
C VAL A 102 -11.08 -0.31 -0.46
N GLU A 103 -11.88 -0.33 -1.51
CA GLU A 103 -12.64 -1.49 -1.98
C GLU A 103 -11.72 -2.59 -2.52
N ASP A 104 -10.75 -2.20 -3.37
CA ASP A 104 -9.94 -3.13 -4.13
C ASP A 104 -8.83 -3.80 -3.32
N ARG A 105 -8.41 -3.23 -2.18
CA ARG A 105 -7.23 -3.68 -1.42
C ARG A 105 -7.19 -5.19 -1.20
N MET A 106 -8.31 -5.77 -0.78
CA MET A 106 -8.39 -7.20 -0.48
C MET A 106 -8.25 -8.05 -1.75
N ALA A 107 -9.02 -7.74 -2.78
CA ALA A 107 -9.02 -8.49 -4.03
C ALA A 107 -7.68 -8.40 -4.76
N VAL A 108 -7.06 -7.22 -4.74
CA VAL A 108 -5.73 -6.97 -5.30
C VAL A 108 -4.66 -7.82 -4.60
N LEU A 109 -4.61 -7.78 -3.27
CA LEU A 109 -3.63 -8.55 -2.50
C LEU A 109 -3.86 -10.06 -2.61
N TRP A 110 -5.11 -10.49 -2.67
CA TRP A 110 -5.43 -11.90 -2.87
C TRP A 110 -4.99 -12.37 -4.25
N THR A 111 -5.39 -11.66 -5.31
CA THR A 111 -5.12 -12.04 -6.69
C THR A 111 -3.64 -11.98 -7.04
N HIS A 112 -2.94 -10.92 -6.62
CA HIS A 112 -1.54 -10.73 -6.99
C HIS A 112 -0.55 -11.20 -5.93
N GLY A 113 -0.99 -11.43 -4.71
CA GLY A 113 -0.18 -11.96 -3.61
C GLY A 113 -0.40 -13.46 -3.41
N VAL A 114 -1.61 -13.85 -3.03
CA VAL A 114 -1.93 -15.25 -2.67
C VAL A 114 -1.96 -16.16 -3.89
N ASN A 115 -2.74 -15.82 -4.92
CA ASN A 115 -2.90 -16.68 -6.10
C ASN A 115 -1.61 -16.83 -6.91
N THR A 116 -0.63 -15.93 -6.74
CA THR A 116 0.68 -16.00 -7.41
C THR A 116 1.78 -16.62 -6.55
N GLY A 117 1.46 -17.03 -5.32
CA GLY A 117 2.41 -17.64 -4.38
C GLY A 117 3.39 -16.67 -3.72
N ARG A 118 3.16 -15.35 -3.81
CA ARG A 118 3.98 -14.34 -3.11
C ARG A 118 3.66 -14.25 -1.62
N LEU A 119 2.42 -14.59 -1.24
CA LEU A 119 1.94 -14.68 0.14
C LEU A 119 1.17 -15.98 0.34
N THR A 120 1.27 -16.57 1.51
CA THR A 120 0.32 -17.57 2.00
C THR A 120 -0.99 -16.91 2.42
N PRO A 121 -2.12 -17.65 2.50
CA PRO A 121 -3.37 -17.12 3.05
C PRO A 121 -3.22 -16.56 4.48
N SER A 122 -2.39 -17.19 5.31
CA SER A 122 -2.12 -16.72 6.69
C SER A 122 -1.33 -15.42 6.71
N GLU A 123 -0.33 -15.25 5.83
CA GLU A 123 0.38 -13.98 5.67
C GLU A 123 -0.54 -12.89 5.13
N PHE A 124 -1.43 -13.21 4.20
CA PHE A 124 -2.48 -12.30 3.73
C PHE A 124 -3.33 -11.79 4.91
N VAL A 125 -3.87 -12.68 5.76
CA VAL A 125 -4.64 -12.27 6.96
C VAL A 125 -3.79 -11.37 7.86
N LYS A 126 -2.52 -11.74 8.06
CA LYS A 126 -1.60 -11.02 8.93
C LYS A 126 -1.35 -9.59 8.46
N VAL A 127 -1.01 -9.38 7.18
CA VAL A 127 -0.68 -8.04 6.63
C VAL A 127 -1.90 -7.18 6.32
N THR A 128 -3.10 -7.74 6.38
CA THR A 128 -4.35 -7.05 6.05
C THR A 128 -5.20 -6.70 7.26
N SER A 129 -5.02 -7.40 8.39
CA SER A 129 -5.82 -7.24 9.60
C SER A 129 -5.03 -7.44 10.90
N THR A 130 -4.49 -8.64 11.16
CA THR A 130 -3.93 -9.01 12.47
C THR A 130 -2.81 -8.09 12.92
N ASN A 131 -1.85 -7.78 12.04
CA ASN A 131 -0.75 -6.88 12.40
C ASN A 131 -1.26 -5.47 12.73
N ALA A 132 -2.19 -4.92 11.95
CA ALA A 132 -2.77 -3.62 12.22
C ALA A 132 -3.49 -3.62 13.57
N ALA A 133 -4.27 -4.66 13.87
CA ALA A 133 -4.95 -4.79 15.15
C ALA A 133 -3.98 -4.86 16.34
N GLN A 134 -2.84 -5.54 16.18
CA GLN A 134 -1.79 -5.60 17.20
C GLN A 134 -1.08 -4.25 17.38
N ILE A 135 -0.70 -3.58 16.27
CA ILE A 135 -0.01 -2.29 16.27
C ILE A 135 -0.90 -1.21 16.92
N PHE A 136 -2.19 -1.18 16.57
CA PHE A 136 -3.15 -0.21 17.10
C PHE A 136 -3.84 -0.66 18.40
N ASN A 137 -3.32 -1.72 19.04
CA ASN A 137 -3.76 -2.19 20.36
C ASN A 137 -5.27 -2.52 20.48
N ILE A 138 -5.80 -3.18 19.45
CA ILE A 138 -7.20 -3.65 19.39
C ILE A 138 -7.31 -5.16 19.12
N TYR A 139 -6.19 -5.90 19.17
CA TYR A 139 -6.16 -7.35 19.13
C TYR A 139 -6.39 -7.96 20.54
N PRO A 140 -7.13 -9.07 20.72
CA PRO A 140 -7.77 -9.89 19.69
C PRO A 140 -9.20 -9.45 19.34
N ARG A 141 -9.69 -8.30 19.85
CA ARG A 141 -11.05 -7.82 19.54
C ARG A 141 -11.27 -7.67 18.03
N LYS A 142 -10.26 -7.23 17.28
CA LYS A 142 -10.22 -7.19 15.81
C LYS A 142 -9.04 -8.01 15.28
N GLY A 143 -9.14 -8.45 14.02
CA GLY A 143 -8.06 -9.17 13.34
C GLY A 143 -7.83 -10.60 13.84
N SER A 144 -8.83 -11.20 14.48
CA SER A 144 -8.83 -12.57 15.00
C SER A 144 -10.21 -13.22 14.80
N LEU A 145 -10.22 -14.52 14.52
CA LEU A 145 -11.43 -15.36 14.56
C LEU A 145 -11.34 -16.25 15.79
N ALA A 146 -11.83 -15.75 16.94
CA ALA A 146 -11.79 -16.44 18.22
C ALA A 146 -12.99 -16.04 19.10
N PRO A 147 -13.43 -16.90 20.04
CA PRO A 147 -14.48 -16.53 20.99
C PRO A 147 -14.17 -15.20 21.70
N GLY A 148 -15.15 -14.28 21.69
CA GLY A 148 -15.02 -12.95 22.29
C GLY A 148 -14.39 -11.87 21.40
N ALA A 149 -13.92 -12.21 20.20
CA ALA A 149 -13.61 -11.20 19.17
C ALA A 149 -14.91 -10.63 18.58
N ASP A 150 -14.84 -9.40 18.03
CA ASP A 150 -15.98 -8.82 17.34
C ASP A 150 -16.27 -9.58 16.04
N ALA A 151 -17.56 -9.86 15.78
CA ALA A 151 -18.06 -10.50 14.54
C ALA A 151 -18.18 -9.51 13.39
#